data_AF-A7ISA1-F1
#
_entry.id   AF-A7ISA1-F1
#
_cell.length_a   1.000
_cell.length_b   1.000
_cell.length_c   1.000
_cell.angle_alpha   90.00
_cell.angle_beta   90.00
_cell.angle_gamma   90.00
#
_symmetry.space_group_name_H-M   'P 1'
#
loop_
_entity.id
_entity.type
_entity.pdbx_description
1 polymer ?
#
loop_
_entity_poly.entity_id
_entity_poly.type
_entity_poly.pdbx_seq_one_letter_code
_entity_poly.pdbx_strand_id
1 'polypeptide(L)' 'MAYSDKVIDHYENPRNVGTFDKNDESVGTGMVGAPACGDVMRLQIKVNDEGIIEDAKFKTYGC' A
#
# COMPACT_ATOMS: atom_id res chain seq x y z
N MET A 1 -15.67 -2.10 21.66
CA MET A 1 -15.19 -1.27 20.54
C MET A 1 -15.12 -2.15 19.30
N ALA A 2 -15.53 -1.65 18.14
CA ALA A 2 -15.68 -2.46 16.92
C ALA A 2 -14.34 -2.83 16.24
N TYR A 3 -13.24 -2.19 16.65
CA TYR A 3 -11.90 -2.43 16.09
C TYR A 3 -10.92 -2.84 17.18
N SER A 4 -9.94 -3.65 16.79
CA SER A 4 -8.83 -4.02 17.67
C SER A 4 -7.82 -2.88 17.79
N ASP A 5 -7.09 -2.84 18.90
CA ASP A 5 -6.03 -1.85 19.14
C ASP A 5 -4.99 -1.80 18.01
N LYS A 6 -4.70 -2.96 17.39
CA LYS A 6 -3.79 -3.04 16.23
C LYS A 6 -4.32 -2.31 15.01
N VAL A 7 -5.62 -2.41 14.74
CA VAL A 7 -6.25 -1.72 13.60
C VAL A 7 -6.21 -0.22 13.82
N ILE A 8 -6.51 0.22 15.04
CA ILE A 8 -6.49 1.64 15.42
C ILE A 8 -5.06 2.19 15.28
N ASP A 9 -4.04 1.49 15.79
CA ASP A 9 -2.64 1.93 15.67
C ASP A 9 -2.21 2.14 14.21
N HIS A 10 -2.55 1.20 13.32
CA HIS A 10 -2.22 1.33 11.90
C HIS A 10 -3.03 2.41 11.17
N TYR A 11 -4.21 2.76 11.69
CA TYR A 11 -5.05 3.83 11.12
C TYR A 11 -4.56 5.22 11.55
N GLU A 12 -4.27 5.41 12.84
CA GLU A 12 -3.81 6.69 13.39
C GLU A 12 -2.33 6.97 13.08
N ASN A 13 -1.50 5.92 13.03
CA ASN A 13 -0.07 5.99 12.72
C ASN A 13 0.27 5.14 11.49
N PRO A 14 -0.20 5.52 10.29
CA PRO A 14 -0.04 4.69 9.12
C PRO A 14 1.42 4.67 8.65
N ARG A 15 1.95 3.46 8.46
CA ARG A 15 3.36 3.21 8.12
C ARG A 15 3.48 2.97 6.62
N ASN A 16 4.41 3.65 5.95
CA ASN A 16 4.68 3.51 4.52
C ASN A 16 3.56 4.00 3.58
N VAL A 17 2.83 5.03 4.02
CA VAL A 17 1.88 5.73 3.13
C VAL A 17 2.65 6.48 2.06
N GLY A 18 2.27 6.28 0.81
CA GLY A 18 2.81 7.06 -0.29
C GLY A 18 2.71 6.35 -1.63
N THR A 19 3.50 6.84 -2.57
CA THR A 19 3.66 6.23 -3.90
C THR A 19 5.12 6.30 -4.33
N PHE A 20 5.54 5.39 -5.19
CA PHE A 20 6.78 5.49 -5.94
C PHE A 20 6.55 6.12 -7.31
N ASP A 21 7.64 6.42 -8.02
CA ASP A 21 7.57 6.80 -9.43
C ASP A 21 6.99 5.63 -10.25
N LYS A 22 6.14 5.95 -11.22
CA LYS A 22 5.52 4.99 -12.12
C LYS A 22 6.46 4.53 -13.23
N ASN A 23 7.50 5.31 -13.51
CA ASN A 23 8.47 5.01 -14.55
C ASN A 23 9.71 4.28 -14.03
N ASP A 24 9.78 4.02 -12.72
CA ASP A 24 10.86 3.24 -12.13
C ASP A 24 10.66 1.76 -12.43
N GLU A 25 11.55 1.18 -13.23
CA GLU A 25 11.50 -0.23 -13.64
C GLU A 25 11.69 -1.20 -12.47
N SER A 26 12.29 -0.74 -11.37
CA SER A 26 12.45 -1.52 -10.14
C SER A 26 11.16 -1.58 -9.30
N VAL A 27 10.09 -0.88 -9.71
CA VAL A 27 8.85 -0.78 -8.94
C VAL A 27 7.73 -1.63 -9.55
N GLY A 28 7.33 -2.66 -8.80
CA GLY A 28 6.10 -3.42 -9.06
C GLY A 28 4.89 -2.68 -8.49
N THR A 29 3.86 -2.45 -9.30
CA THR A 29 2.60 -1.79 -8.86
C THR A 29 1.40 -2.71 -9.02
N GLY A 30 0.74 -3.03 -7.90
CA GLY A 30 -0.55 -3.71 -7.86
C GLY A 30 -1.66 -2.74 -7.46
N MET A 31 -2.73 -2.67 -8.26
CA MET A 31 -3.93 -1.91 -7.91
C MET A 31 -5.12 -2.85 -7.99
N VAL A 32 -5.85 -2.97 -6.88
CA VAL A 32 -6.99 -3.87 -6.73
C VAL A 32 -8.13 -3.13 -6.04
N GLY A 33 -9.36 -3.49 -6.39
CA GLY A 33 -10.56 -2.88 -5.81
C GLY A 33 -11.65 -2.69 -6.85
N ALA A 34 -12.88 -2.59 -6.37
CA ALA A 34 -14.04 -2.31 -7.19
C ALA A 34 -14.55 -0.91 -6.81
N PRO A 35 -14.61 0.06 -7.74
CA PRO A 35 -15.18 1.38 -7.47
C PRO A 35 -16.60 1.31 -6.88
N ALA A 36 -17.33 0.25 -7.21
CA ALA A 36 -18.69 -0.01 -6.72
C ALA A 36 -18.75 -0.34 -5.22
N CYS A 37 -17.69 -0.88 -4.62
CA CYS A 37 -17.63 -1.24 -3.21
C CYS A 37 -17.04 -0.12 -2.33
N GLY A 38 -16.52 0.95 -2.93
CA GLY A 38 -15.87 2.05 -2.21
C GLY A 38 -14.42 1.79 -1.79
N ASP A 39 -13.95 0.54 -1.91
CA ASP A 39 -12.61 0.13 -1.51
C ASP A 39 -11.68 -0.05 -2.72
N VAL A 40 -10.64 0.77 -2.77
CA VAL A 40 -9.56 0.71 -3.75
C VAL A 40 -8.22 0.77 -3.04
N MET A 41 -7.42 -0.27 -3.23
CA MET A 41 -6.08 -0.35 -2.66
C MET A 41 -5.03 -0.39 -3.77
N ARG A 42 -4.02 0.45 -3.63
CA ARG A 42 -2.79 0.42 -4.41
C ARG A 42 -1.64 0.04 -3.49
N LEU A 43 -0.89 -0.98 -3.90
CA LEU A 43 0.33 -1.41 -3.23
C LEU A 43 1.48 -1.42 -4.24
N GLN A 44 2.60 -0.82 -3.86
CA GLN A 44 3.79 -0.75 -4.69
C GLN A 44 4.97 -1.31 -3.90
N ILE A 45 5.81 -2.10 -4.54
CA ILE A 45 7.05 -2.64 -3.98
C ILE A 45 8.20 -2.23 -4.87
N LYS A 46 9.33 -1.90 -4.25
CA LYS A 46 10.60 -1.66 -4.94
C LYS A 46 11.50 -2.87 -4.73
N VAL A 47 12.01 -3.43 -5.82
CA VAL A 47 12.82 -4.65 -5.82
C VAL A 47 14.19 -4.34 -6.41
N ASN A 48 15.26 -4.74 -5.73
CA ASN A 48 16.61 -4.55 -6.25
C ASN A 48 17.01 -5.65 -7.24
N ASP A 49 18.21 -5.51 -7.81
CA ASP A 49 18.75 -6.42 -8.84
C ASP A 49 18.93 -7.87 -8.35
N GLU A 50 19.00 -8.09 -7.03
CA GLU A 50 19.07 -9.41 -6.40
C GLU A 50 17.69 -10.05 -6.17
N GLY A 51 16.61 -9.33 -6.51
CA GLY A 51 15.24 -9.78 -6.29
C GLY A 51 14.71 -9.54 -4.87
N ILE A 52 15.39 -8.71 -4.06
CA ILE A 52 15.01 -8.40 -2.68
C ILE A 52 14.14 -7.15 -2.65
N ILE A 53 13.04 -7.19 -1.89
CA ILE A 53 12.17 -6.03 -1.66
C ILE A 53 12.88 -5.05 -0.71
N GLU A 54 13.21 -3.86 -1.20
CA GLU A 54 13.88 -2.82 -0.41
C GLU A 54 12.90 -1.91 0.32
N ASP A 55 11.76 -1.61 -0.31
CA ASP A 55 10.75 -0.72 0.23
C ASP A 55 9.37 -1.06 -0.34
N ALA A 56 8.32 -0.72 0.40
CA ALA A 56 6.95 -0.95 0.01
C ALA A 56 6.08 0.23 0.43
N LYS A 57 5.30 0.78 -0.49
CA LYS A 57 4.37 1.88 -0.25
C LYS A 57 2.96 1.47 -0.57
N PHE A 58 2.01 1.98 0.22
CA PHE A 58 0.60 1.73 -0.04
C PHE A 58 -0.21 3.02 -0.04
N LYS A 59 -1.33 2.97 -0.76
CA LYS A 59 -2.38 3.97 -0.71
C LYS A 59 -3.72 3.26 -0.83
N THR A 60 -4.55 3.40 0.18
CA THR A 60 -5.89 2.82 0.19
C THR A 60 -6.93 3.92 0.32
N TYR A 61 -8.09 3.71 -0.29
CA TYR A 61 -9.30 4.52 -0.13
C TYR A 61 -10.42 3.53 0.14
N GLY A 62 -11.09 3.65 1.29
CA GLY A 62 -12.03 2.63 1.76
C GLY A 62 -12.00 2.47 3.28
N CYS A 63 -12.91 1.67 3.82
CA CYS A 63 -13.01 1.37 5.26
C CYS A 63 -12.71 -0.10 5.60
#